data_AF-A0A829PP54-F1
#
_entry.id   AF-A0A829PP54-F1
#
_cell.length_a   1.000
_cell.length_b   1.000
_cell.length_c   1.000
_cell.angle_alpha   90.00
_cell.angle_beta   90.00
_cell.angle_gamma   90.00
#
_symmetry.space_group_name_H-M   'P 1'
#
loop_
_entity.id
_entity.type
_entity.pdbx_description
1 polymer ?
#
loop_
_entity_poly.entity_id
_entity_poly.type
_entity_poly.pdbx_seq_one_letter_code
_entity_poly.pdbx_strand_id
1 'polypeptide(L)' 'MTQHFWRRPLGQVADAFADAGLLIERISEPRPSAEAIRRFPAELRNVVDSPSFIVYRLRYWGAPA' A
#
# COMPACT_ATOMS: atom_id res chain seq x y z
N MET A 1 7.95 -21.68 7.70
CA MET A 1 7.18 -21.27 6.50
C MET A 1 7.87 -20.06 5.92
N THR A 2 8.48 -20.17 4.74
CA THR A 2 9.18 -19.04 4.11
C THR A 2 8.16 -18.18 3.37
N GLN A 3 7.91 -16.98 3.87
CA GLN A 3 7.04 -16.03 3.21
C GLN A 3 7.87 -15.24 2.20
N HIS A 4 7.61 -15.46 0.90
CA HIS A 4 8.25 -14.69 -0.15
C HIS A 4 7.48 -13.38 -0.35
N PHE A 5 8.09 -12.28 0.08
CA PHE A 5 7.55 -10.95 -0.20
C PHE A 5 7.89 -10.59 -1.65
N TRP A 6 6.88 -10.50 -2.50
CA TRP A 6 7.04 -9.91 -3.82
C TRP A 6 7.39 -8.42 -3.66
N ARG A 7 8.65 -8.07 -3.88
CA ARG A 7 9.13 -6.69 -3.79
C ARG A 7 9.01 -6.04 -5.17
N ARG A 8 8.03 -5.15 -5.33
CA ARG A 8 7.88 -4.31 -6.52
C ARG A 8 7.96 -2.84 -6.10
N PRO A 9 8.84 -2.02 -6.72
CA PRO A 9 8.86 -0.58 -6.48
C PRO A 9 7.51 0.06 -6.77
N LEU A 10 7.16 1.13 -6.03
CA LEU A 10 5.89 1.85 -6.20
C LEU A 10 5.65 2.27 -7.66
N GLY A 11 6.67 2.78 -8.34
CA GLY A 11 6.59 3.15 -9.76
C GLY A 11 6.14 1.99 -10.66
N GLN A 12 6.74 0.81 -10.50
CA GLN A 12 6.35 -0.39 -11.29
C GLN A 12 4.94 -0.89 -10.95
N VAL A 13 4.43 -0.64 -9.74
CA VAL A 13 3.03 -0.93 -9.41
C VAL A 13 2.12 0.07 -10.13
N ALA A 14 2.49 1.35 -10.15
CA ALA A 14 1.73 2.38 -10.85
C ALA A 14 1.67 2.17 -12.36
N ASP A 15 2.81 1.82 -12.98
CA ASP A 15 2.88 1.49 -14.41
C ASP A 15 1.94 0.32 -14.73
N ALA A 16 1.97 -0.74 -13.94
CA ALA A 16 1.08 -1.89 -14.13
C ALA A 16 -0.41 -1.55 -14.01
N PHE A 17 -0.79 -0.56 -13.17
CA PHE A 17 -2.17 -0.08 -13.14
C PHE A 17 -2.52 0.73 -14.39
N ALA A 18 -1.61 1.58 -14.85
CA ALA A 18 -1.80 2.37 -16.06
C ALA A 18 -1.96 1.47 -17.30
N ASP A 19 -1.09 0.46 -17.45
CA ASP A 19 -1.15 -0.55 -18.52
C ASP A 19 -2.48 -1.34 -18.49
N ALA A 20 -3.07 -1.50 -17.30
CA ALA A 20 -4.37 -2.14 -17.11
C ALA A 20 -5.58 -1.18 -17.32
N GLY A 21 -5.35 0.09 -17.66
CA GLY A 21 -6.42 1.07 -17.85
C GLY A 21 -7.03 1.62 -16.57
N LEU A 22 -6.29 1.55 -15.47
CA LEU A 22 -6.69 2.03 -14.15
C LEU A 22 -5.97 3.35 -13.83
N LEU A 23 -6.74 4.34 -13.40
CA LEU A 23 -6.20 5.58 -12.83
C LEU A 23 -6.07 5.42 -11.32
N ILE A 24 -4.90 5.77 -10.78
CA ILE A 24 -4.72 5.93 -9.32
C ILE A 24 -5.36 7.25 -8.90
N GLU A 25 -6.43 7.18 -8.13
CA GLU A 25 -7.07 8.37 -7.57
C GLU A 25 -6.52 8.76 -6.20
N ARG A 26 -6.01 7.77 -5.45
CA ARG A 26 -5.43 8.00 -4.13
C ARG A 26 -4.43 6.90 -3.80
N ILE A 27 -3.31 7.30 -3.25
CA ILE A 27 -2.39 6.44 -2.51
C ILE A 27 -2.55 6.77 -1.03
N SER A 28 -2.71 5.75 -0.20
CA SER A 28 -2.73 5.89 1.25
C SER A 28 -1.71 4.94 1.83
N GLU A 29 -0.92 5.43 2.77
CA GLU A 29 0.02 4.65 3.59
C GLU A 29 -0.51 4.68 5.03
N PRO A 30 -1.46 3.80 5.39
CA PRO A 30 -2.12 3.88 6.68
C PRO A 30 -1.13 3.64 7.80
N ARG A 31 -1.21 4.49 8.83
CA ARG A 31 -0.51 4.28 10.10
C ARG A 31 -1.46 3.61 11.09
N PRO A 32 -0.93 2.83 12.05
CA PRO A 32 -1.74 2.34 13.16
C PRO A 32 -2.46 3.50 13.86
N SER A 33 -3.71 3.29 14.24
CA SER A 33 -4.48 4.31 14.97
C SER A 33 -3.90 4.52 16.38
N ALA A 34 -4.20 5.67 16.99
CA ALA A 34 -3.78 5.94 18.37
C ALA A 34 -4.30 4.88 19.36
N GLU A 35 -5.52 4.37 19.14
CA GLU A 35 -6.08 3.28 19.94
C GLU A 35 -5.31 1.97 19.75
N ALA A 36 -4.94 1.63 18.52
CA ALA A 36 -4.13 0.45 18.24
C ALA A 36 -2.76 0.55 18.92
N ILE A 37 -2.11 1.71 18.85
CA ILE A 37 -0.81 1.98 19.50
C ILE A 37 -0.92 1.80 21.02
N ARG A 38 -1.99 2.29 21.65
CA ARG A 38 -2.22 2.10 23.10
C ARG A 38 -2.39 0.63 23.47
N ARG A 39 -3.11 -0.14 22.64
CA ARG A 39 -3.47 -1.53 22.94
C ARG A 39 -2.36 -2.53 22.63
N PHE A 40 -1.53 -2.25 21.64
CA PHE A 40 -0.48 -3.15 21.14
C PHE A 40 0.88 -2.43 20.99
N PRO A 41 1.40 -1.83 22.07
CA PRO A 41 2.57 -0.96 21.98
C PRO A 41 3.87 -1.71 21.65
N ALA A 42 3.99 -2.98 22.05
CA ALA A 42 5.19 -3.78 21.79
C ALA A 42 5.25 -4.26 20.33
N GLU A 43 4.10 -4.68 19.81
CA GLU A 43 3.93 -5.19 18.46
C GLU A 43 4.06 -4.09 17.41
N LEU A 44 3.58 -2.89 17.73
CA LEU A 44 3.57 -1.77 16.79
C LEU A 44 4.84 -0.92 16.81
N ARG A 45 5.71 -1.09 17.81
CA ARG A 45 6.96 -0.30 17.96
C ARG A 45 7.79 -0.21 16.67
N ASN A 46 7.83 -1.28 15.88
CA ASN A 46 8.68 -1.36 14.68
C ASN A 46 7.97 -0.93 13.38
N VAL A 47 6.68 -0.62 13.42
CA VAL A 47 5.85 -0.30 12.25
C VAL A 47 5.17 1.07 12.33
N VAL A 48 5.35 1.79 13.44
CA VAL A 48 4.80 3.15 13.61
C VAL A 48 5.53 4.16 12.72
N ASP A 49 6.84 4.00 12.53
CA ASP A 49 7.68 4.94 11.77
C ASP A 49 7.95 4.51 10.32
N SER A 50 7.41 3.36 9.89
CA SER A 50 7.59 2.83 8.54
C SER A 50 6.25 2.35 7.96
N PRO A 51 5.88 2.76 6.73
CA PRO A 51 4.62 2.34 6.12
C PRO A 51 4.64 0.81 5.89
N SER A 52 3.74 0.11 6.58
CA SER A 52 3.61 -1.34 6.45
C SER A 52 2.78 -1.75 5.23
N PHE A 53 1.90 -0.87 4.78
CA PHE A 53 0.98 -1.12 3.69
C PHE A 53 0.87 0.11 2.80
N ILE A 54 0.72 -0.13 1.50
CA ILE A 54 0.29 0.88 0.53
C ILE A 54 -1.09 0.45 0.03
N VAL A 55 -2.07 1.33 0.18
CA VAL A 55 -3.46 1.11 -0.25
C VAL A 55 -3.74 2.06 -1.41
N TYR A 56 -4.26 1.51 -2.51
CA TYR A 56 -4.60 2.27 -3.70
C TYR A 56 -6.11 2.37 -3.85
N ARG A 57 -6.62 3.59 -4.10
CA ARG A 57 -7.95 3.76 -4.69
C ARG A 57 -7.76 3.90 -6.20
N LEU A 58 -8.32 2.95 -6.93
CA LEU A 58 -8.23 2.87 -8.37
C LEU A 58 -9.59 3.11 -8.99
N ARG A 59 -9.61 3.80 -10.12
CA ARG A 59 -10.80 3.95 -10.96
C ARG A 59 -10.48 3.43 -12.35
N TYR A 60 -11.37 2.61 -12.90
CA TYR A 60 -11.27 2.24 -14.30
C TYR A 60 -11.48 3.45 -15.20
N TRP A 61 -10.55 3.68 -16.11
CA TRP A 61 -10.56 4.81 -17.05
C TRP A 61 -10.65 4.37 -18.52
N GLY A 62 -10.48 3.08 -18.80
CA GLY A 62 -10.53 2.50 -20.15
C GLY A 62 -9.20 1.85 -20.52
N ALA A 63 -9.22 0.89 -21.45
CA ALA A 63 -7.98 0.28 -21.95
C ALA A 63 -7.06 1.37 -22.56
N PRO A 64 -5.76 1.40 -22.21
CA PRO A 64 -4.82 2.21 -22.98
C PRO A 64 -4.84 1.72 -24.43
N ALA A 65 -4.82 2.66 -25.38
CA ALA A 65 -4.84 2.37 -26.81
C ALA A 65 -3.66 1.50 -27.24
#